data_AF-A0ABD3VEA1-F1
#
_entry.id   AF-A0ABD3VEA1-F1
#
_cell.length_a   1.000
_cell.length_b   1.000
_cell.length_c   1.000
_cell.angle_alpha   90.00
_cell.angle_beta   90.00
_cell.angle_gamma   90.00
#
_symmetry.space_group_name_H-M   'P 1'
#
loop_
_entity.id
_entity.type
_entity.pdbx_description
1 polymer ?
#
loop_
_entity_poly.entity_id
_entity_poly.type
_entity_poly.pdbx_seq_one_letter_code
_entity_poly.pdbx_strand_id
1 'polypeptide(L)'
;MSARKSPRHAGLFAHKLAESAFCKYLASRACQVKVKGKLEPLSVYLWNSSRYQQQNSLKSKFIQGLQNGTLDPTDFGGFMVQDYVYCFRCKESIDTAAGKEQDPTLKDFLEKRSEYYMKYYQELFTSWHIIDPAGIALSEACDEYAALDKEVAETMISLYFIVSMIPCAKLWPWLGQQISSNPSVSIFSNTYD
;
A
#
# COMPACT_ATOMS: atom_id res chain seq x y z
N MET A 1 -24.97 9.37 26.89
CA MET A 1 -25.34 9.21 25.47
C MET A 1 -24.18 9.75 24.64
N SER A 2 -23.69 9.16 23.55
CA SER A 2 -23.86 7.81 22.99
C SER A 2 -22.59 7.50 22.17
N ALA A 3 -22.14 6.25 22.13
CA ALA A 3 -20.91 5.87 21.42
C ALA A 3 -21.04 6.01 19.89
N ARG A 4 -19.93 6.33 19.22
CA ARG A 4 -19.73 6.02 17.79
C ARG A 4 -18.43 5.27 17.62
N LYS A 5 -18.53 4.00 17.22
CA LYS A 5 -17.40 3.12 16.91
C LYS A 5 -16.92 3.41 15.48
N SER A 6 -15.62 3.60 15.28
CA SER A 6 -14.99 3.67 13.95
C SER A 6 -14.55 2.27 13.47
N PRO A 7 -14.52 1.95 12.16
CA PRO A 7 -14.31 0.57 11.69
C PRO A 7 -12.82 0.19 11.53
N ARG A 8 -12.35 -0.66 12.44
CA ARG A 8 -11.00 -1.30 12.46
C ARG A 8 -10.78 -2.30 11.31
N HIS A 9 -10.65 -1.85 10.05
CA HIS A 9 -10.68 -2.74 8.87
C HIS A 9 -9.56 -2.59 7.83
N ALA A 10 -8.56 -1.73 8.03
CA ALA A 10 -7.45 -1.58 7.07
C ALA A 10 -6.51 -2.81 7.03
N GLY A 11 -6.17 -3.34 8.21
CA GLY A 11 -5.08 -4.31 8.35
C GLY A 11 -5.29 -5.69 7.71
N LEU A 12 -6.53 -6.19 7.68
CA LEU A 12 -6.77 -7.58 7.24
C LEU A 12 -6.55 -7.81 5.74
N PHE A 13 -6.62 -6.74 4.94
CA PHE A 13 -6.49 -6.80 3.50
C PHE A 13 -5.03 -6.68 3.04
N ALA A 14 -4.08 -6.44 3.94
CA ALA A 14 -2.65 -6.26 3.70
C ALA A 14 -2.04 -7.23 2.66
N HIS A 15 -2.67 -8.33 2.26
CA HIS A 15 -2.26 -9.67 2.56
C HIS A 15 -1.89 -10.54 1.31
N LYS A 16 -1.97 -10.13 0.01
CA LYS A 16 -1.99 -11.13 -1.13
C LYS A 16 -1.42 -10.93 -2.61
N LEU A 17 -1.02 -9.76 -3.16
CA LEU A 17 -0.79 -9.44 -4.61
C LEU A 17 0.59 -8.85 -5.08
N ALA A 18 1.76 -9.20 -4.51
CA ALA A 18 3.03 -8.45 -4.73
C ALA A 18 3.81 -8.84 -6.01
N GLU A 19 3.21 -8.75 -7.19
CA GLU A 19 3.76 -9.26 -8.46
C GLU A 19 4.94 -8.38 -9.00
N SER A 20 5.93 -8.86 -9.77
CA SER A 20 5.87 -9.82 -10.89
C SER A 20 6.88 -10.99 -10.87
N ALA A 21 7.96 -10.95 -10.09
CA ALA A 21 8.79 -12.15 -9.82
C ALA A 21 8.06 -13.12 -8.87
N PHE A 22 7.46 -12.55 -7.83
CA PHE A 22 6.67 -13.25 -6.82
C PHE A 22 5.38 -13.90 -7.39
N CYS A 23 4.80 -13.38 -8.47
CA CYS A 23 3.69 -14.04 -9.16
C CYS A 23 4.09 -15.43 -9.67
N LYS A 24 5.30 -15.54 -10.23
CA LYS A 24 5.89 -16.80 -10.69
C LYS A 24 6.25 -17.73 -9.51
N TYR A 25 6.65 -17.17 -8.37
CA TYR A 25 6.93 -17.93 -7.14
C TYR A 25 5.65 -18.49 -6.48
N LEU A 26 4.58 -17.68 -6.37
CA LEU A 26 3.28 -18.15 -5.87
C LEU A 26 2.63 -19.18 -6.82
N ALA A 27 2.83 -19.03 -8.13
CA ALA A 27 2.36 -19.99 -9.12
C ALA A 27 3.15 -21.31 -9.07
N SER A 28 4.45 -21.29 -8.80
CA SER A 28 5.29 -22.51 -8.75
C SER A 28 5.08 -23.33 -7.47
N ARG A 29 4.64 -22.71 -6.36
CA ARG A 29 4.25 -23.39 -5.12
C ARG A 29 2.75 -23.32 -4.84
N ALA A 30 1.94 -23.69 -5.83
CA ALA A 30 0.51 -24.03 -5.70
C ALA A 30 -0.33 -23.11 -4.79
N CYS A 31 -0.07 -21.80 -4.82
CA CYS A 31 -0.76 -20.84 -3.98
C CYS A 31 -2.12 -20.48 -4.61
N GLN A 32 -3.02 -21.46 -4.60
CA GLN A 32 -4.33 -21.41 -5.24
C GLN A 32 -5.44 -21.69 -4.22
N VAL A 33 -6.57 -21.00 -4.37
CA VAL A 33 -7.76 -21.16 -3.54
C VAL A 33 -8.87 -21.77 -4.40
N LYS A 34 -9.58 -22.77 -3.86
CA LYS A 34 -10.68 -23.43 -4.55
C LYS A 34 -11.99 -22.66 -4.32
N VAL A 35 -12.37 -21.80 -5.26
CA VAL A 35 -13.58 -20.99 -5.22
C VAL A 35 -14.64 -21.60 -6.14
N LYS A 36 -15.79 -22.01 -5.59
CA LYS A 36 -16.91 -22.65 -6.32
C LYS A 36 -16.46 -23.78 -7.26
N GLY A 37 -15.51 -24.60 -6.79
CA GLY A 37 -14.97 -25.74 -7.55
C GLY A 37 -13.78 -25.42 -8.47
N LYS A 38 -13.51 -24.15 -8.81
CA LYS A 38 -12.39 -23.73 -9.66
C LYS A 38 -11.19 -23.29 -8.81
N LEU A 39 -9.99 -23.48 -9.33
CA LEU A 39 -8.75 -22.98 -8.72
C LEU A 39 -8.50 -21.54 -9.19
N GLU A 40 -8.32 -20.61 -8.25
CA GLU A 40 -8.01 -19.20 -8.47
C GLU A 40 -6.66 -18.88 -7.80
N PRO A 41 -5.76 -18.08 -8.40
CA PRO A 41 -4.54 -17.66 -7.73
C PRO A 41 -4.85 -16.92 -6.43
N LEU A 42 -4.07 -17.17 -5.37
CA LEU A 42 -4.28 -16.54 -4.06
C LEU A 42 -4.34 -15.01 -4.17
N SER A 43 -3.53 -14.41 -5.04
CA SER A 43 -3.53 -12.96 -5.28
C SER A 43 -4.91 -12.49 -5.76
N VAL A 44 -5.41 -13.07 -6.84
CA VAL A 44 -6.70 -12.73 -7.45
C VAL A 44 -7.87 -12.92 -6.47
N TYR A 45 -7.90 -14.03 -5.71
CA TYR A 45 -8.97 -14.34 -4.75
C TYR A 45 -9.20 -13.19 -3.73
N LEU A 46 -8.17 -12.50 -3.27
CA LEU A 46 -8.32 -11.46 -2.24
C LEU A 46 -8.32 -10.03 -2.77
N TRP A 47 -7.86 -9.80 -3.99
CA TRP A 47 -8.35 -8.67 -4.74
C TRP A 47 -9.87 -8.75 -4.93
N ASN A 48 -10.40 -9.94 -5.21
CA ASN A 48 -11.84 -10.12 -5.33
C ASN A 48 -12.56 -10.07 -3.97
N SER A 49 -11.94 -10.55 -2.89
CA SER A 49 -12.53 -10.51 -1.54
C SER A 49 -12.51 -9.12 -0.86
N SER A 50 -11.73 -8.17 -1.38
CA SER A 50 -11.59 -6.79 -0.83
C SER A 50 -12.33 -5.73 -1.64
N ARG A 51 -13.25 -6.15 -2.52
CA ARG A 51 -14.00 -5.24 -3.40
C ARG A 51 -14.75 -4.15 -2.63
N TYR A 52 -15.22 -4.44 -1.42
CA TYR A 52 -15.86 -3.44 -0.56
C TYR A 52 -14.89 -2.30 -0.18
N GLN A 53 -13.69 -2.65 0.29
CA GLN A 53 -12.64 -1.69 0.66
C GLN A 53 -12.20 -0.87 -0.55
N GLN A 54 -11.92 -1.50 -1.70
CA GLN A 54 -11.56 -0.81 -2.95
C GLN A 54 -12.62 0.24 -3.36
N GLN A 55 -13.90 -0.14 -3.31
CA GLN A 55 -14.99 0.75 -3.69
C GLN A 55 -15.20 1.88 -2.68
N ASN A 56 -14.97 1.65 -1.39
CA ASN A 56 -14.96 2.70 -0.38
C ASN A 56 -13.78 3.67 -0.56
N SER A 57 -12.59 3.17 -0.90
CA SER A 57 -11.41 4.01 -1.20
C SER A 57 -11.66 4.89 -2.42
N LEU A 58 -12.22 4.33 -3.50
CA LEU A 58 -12.58 5.09 -4.72
C LEU A 58 -13.60 6.20 -4.44
N LYS A 59 -14.59 5.92 -3.57
CA LYS A 59 -15.65 6.86 -3.16
C LYS A 59 -15.23 7.80 -2.01
N SER A 60 -13.99 7.72 -1.53
CA SER A 60 -13.50 8.60 -0.47
C SER A 60 -13.47 10.05 -0.95
N LYS A 61 -13.64 11.00 -0.01
CA LYS A 61 -13.53 12.44 -0.32
C LYS A 61 -12.19 12.79 -0.97
N PHE A 62 -11.12 12.14 -0.53
CA PHE A 62 -9.77 12.35 -1.05
C PHE A 62 -9.67 11.98 -2.55
N ILE A 63 -10.05 10.74 -2.91
CA ILE A 63 -9.99 10.28 -4.31
C ILE A 63 -10.99 11.01 -5.20
N GLN A 64 -12.19 11.31 -4.70
CA GLN A 64 -13.18 12.08 -5.45
C GLN A 64 -12.77 13.55 -5.61
N GLY A 65 -12.11 14.16 -4.62
CA GLY A 65 -11.52 15.50 -4.74
C GLY A 65 -10.40 15.52 -5.77
N LEU A 66 -9.50 14.52 -5.73
CA LEU A 66 -8.39 14.38 -6.68
C LEU A 66 -8.91 14.20 -8.12
N GLN A 67 -9.92 13.33 -8.31
CA GLN A 67 -10.53 13.07 -9.62
C GLN A 67 -11.19 14.31 -10.22
N ASN A 68 -11.78 15.19 -9.40
CA ASN A 68 -12.53 16.34 -9.86
C ASN A 68 -11.73 17.66 -9.82
N GLY A 69 -10.45 17.64 -9.42
CA GLY A 69 -9.64 18.85 -9.25
C GLY A 69 -10.13 19.76 -8.10
N THR A 70 -10.79 19.19 -7.08
CA THR A 70 -11.42 19.91 -5.97
C THR A 70 -10.91 19.50 -4.59
N LEU A 71 -9.84 18.70 -4.53
CA LEU A 71 -9.15 18.37 -3.28
C LEU A 71 -8.48 19.62 -2.69
N ASP A 72 -8.64 19.85 -1.40
CA ASP A 72 -7.92 20.90 -0.69
C ASP A 72 -6.40 20.63 -0.78
N PRO A 73 -5.56 21.58 -1.24
CA PRO A 73 -4.11 21.39 -1.27
C PRO A 73 -3.50 21.04 0.10
N THR A 74 -4.16 21.45 1.19
CA THR A 74 -3.81 21.11 2.58
C THR A 74 -4.09 19.64 2.88
N ASP A 75 -5.25 19.12 2.46
CA ASP A 75 -5.58 17.69 2.59
C ASP A 75 -4.62 16.84 1.75
N PHE A 76 -4.30 17.30 0.53
CA PHE A 76 -3.30 16.65 -0.32
C PHE A 76 -1.92 16.62 0.34
N GLY A 77 -1.36 17.77 0.71
CA GLY A 77 -0.03 17.86 1.32
C GLY A 77 0.05 17.12 2.65
N GLY A 78 -0.97 17.26 3.50
CA GLY A 78 -1.07 16.54 4.77
C GLY A 78 -1.17 15.02 4.60
N PHE A 79 -1.78 14.54 3.50
CA PHE A 79 -1.74 13.13 3.14
C PHE A 79 -0.34 12.71 2.66
N MET A 80 0.25 13.44 1.71
CA MET A 80 1.55 13.08 1.12
C MET A 80 2.66 12.98 2.18
N VAL A 81 2.73 13.94 3.10
CA VAL A 81 3.71 13.94 4.20
C VAL A 81 3.56 12.69 5.10
N GLN A 82 2.33 12.25 5.37
CA GLN A 82 2.09 11.01 6.12
C GLN A 82 2.45 9.76 5.31
N ASP A 83 2.14 9.72 4.02
CA ASP A 83 2.46 8.59 3.12
C ASP A 83 3.98 8.38 2.99
N TYR A 84 4.76 9.47 2.97
CA TYR A 84 6.23 9.36 2.94
C TYR A 84 6.82 8.82 4.25
N VAL A 85 6.26 9.22 5.40
CA VAL A 85 6.66 8.66 6.71
C VAL A 85 6.21 7.20 6.84
N TYR A 86 5.06 6.83 6.29
CA TYR A 86 4.65 5.42 6.14
C TYR A 86 5.67 4.65 5.28
N CYS A 87 6.09 5.17 4.12
CA CYS A 87 7.12 4.54 3.29
C CYS A 87 8.46 4.37 4.02
N PHE A 88 8.88 5.37 4.81
CA PHE A 88 10.05 5.28 5.67
C PHE A 88 9.96 4.12 6.69
N ARG A 89 8.85 4.04 7.46
CA ARG A 89 8.62 2.95 8.42
C ARG A 89 8.41 1.57 7.77
N CYS A 90 7.80 1.55 6.59
CA CYS A 90 7.62 0.34 5.79
C CYS A 90 8.99 -0.22 5.37
N LYS A 91 9.97 0.63 5.03
CA LYS A 91 11.37 0.21 4.76
C LYS A 91 11.99 -0.56 5.93
N GLU A 92 11.86 -0.07 7.16
CA GLU A 92 12.37 -0.78 8.35
C GLU A 92 11.69 -2.15 8.55
N SER A 93 10.40 -2.23 8.21
CA SER A 93 9.63 -3.48 8.24
C SER A 93 10.10 -4.46 7.15
N ILE A 94 10.39 -3.97 5.94
CA ILE A 94 10.98 -4.78 4.85
C ILE A 94 12.36 -5.33 5.25
N ASP A 95 13.23 -4.51 5.84
CA ASP A 95 14.54 -4.96 6.34
C ASP A 95 14.41 -6.06 7.39
N THR A 96 13.47 -5.89 8.33
CA THR A 96 13.19 -6.88 9.39
C THR A 96 12.73 -8.21 8.79
N ALA A 97 11.85 -8.17 7.78
CA ALA A 97 11.42 -9.36 7.05
C ALA A 97 12.56 -9.99 6.21
N ALA A 98 13.43 -9.19 5.59
CA ALA A 98 14.57 -9.66 4.80
C ALA A 98 15.64 -10.33 5.68
N GLY A 99 15.93 -9.74 6.85
CA GLY A 99 16.96 -10.21 7.77
C GLY A 99 16.72 -11.62 8.33
N LYS A 100 15.45 -12.03 8.45
CA LYS A 100 15.07 -13.37 8.93
C LYS A 100 14.74 -14.39 7.83
N GLU A 101 14.58 -13.96 6.58
CA GLU A 101 14.26 -14.85 5.46
C GLU A 101 15.46 -15.76 5.10
N GLN A 102 15.17 -17.04 4.84
CA GLN A 102 16.14 -18.08 4.51
C GLN A 102 15.99 -18.56 3.06
N ASP A 103 14.83 -18.38 2.42
CA ASP A 103 14.67 -18.61 0.99
C ASP A 103 15.39 -17.49 0.22
N PRO A 104 16.43 -17.79 -0.58
CA PRO A 104 17.24 -16.76 -1.23
C PRO A 104 16.46 -15.97 -2.30
N THR A 105 15.36 -16.52 -2.85
CA THR A 105 14.51 -15.82 -3.82
C THR A 105 13.61 -14.81 -3.13
N LEU A 106 13.03 -15.18 -1.98
CA LEU A 106 12.22 -14.28 -1.17
C LEU A 106 13.07 -13.18 -0.52
N LYS A 107 14.28 -13.52 -0.09
CA LYS A 107 15.24 -12.56 0.46
C LYS A 107 15.67 -11.51 -0.57
N ASP A 108 16.13 -11.94 -1.76
CA ASP A 108 16.47 -11.04 -2.88
C ASP A 108 15.30 -10.11 -3.27
N PHE A 109 14.07 -10.64 -3.26
CA PHE A 109 12.87 -9.84 -3.51
C PHE A 109 12.65 -8.77 -2.44
N LEU A 110 12.82 -9.11 -1.15
CA LEU A 110 12.66 -8.18 -0.03
C LEU A 110 13.78 -7.13 0.01
N GLU A 111 15.03 -7.51 -0.22
CA GLU A 111 16.18 -6.58 -0.28
C GLU A 111 15.99 -5.54 -1.39
N LYS A 112 15.64 -5.98 -2.61
CA LYS A 112 15.29 -5.07 -3.73
C LYS A 112 14.07 -4.19 -3.43
N ARG A 113 13.11 -4.70 -2.65
CA ARG A 113 11.95 -3.93 -2.23
C ARG A 113 12.32 -2.86 -1.19
N SER A 114 13.23 -3.15 -0.26
CA SER A 114 13.76 -2.19 0.70
C SER A 114 14.52 -1.07 -0.02
N GLU A 115 15.40 -1.40 -0.96
CA GLU A 115 16.10 -0.41 -1.79
C GLU A 115 15.14 0.51 -2.55
N TYR A 116 14.06 -0.04 -3.10
CA TYR A 116 13.04 0.75 -3.80
C TYR A 116 12.34 1.74 -2.85
N TYR A 117 11.89 1.27 -1.68
CA TYR A 117 11.27 2.15 -0.69
C TYR A 117 12.25 3.20 -0.17
N MET A 118 13.53 2.84 0.03
CA MET A 118 14.58 3.77 0.44
C MET A 118 14.75 4.92 -0.56
N LYS A 119 14.95 4.60 -1.84
CA LYS A 119 15.08 5.61 -2.91
C LYS A 119 13.83 6.49 -2.98
N TYR A 120 12.64 5.85 -2.96
CA TYR A 120 11.35 6.53 -3.02
C TYR A 120 11.16 7.54 -1.89
N TYR A 121 11.30 7.15 -0.62
CA TYR A 121 11.12 8.12 0.48
C TYR A 121 12.24 9.17 0.53
N GLN A 122 13.48 8.85 0.13
CA GLN A 122 14.59 9.82 0.12
C GLN A 122 14.38 10.95 -0.90
N GLU A 123 13.92 10.62 -2.11
CA GLU A 123 13.54 11.61 -3.14
C GLU A 123 12.41 12.53 -2.65
N LEU A 124 11.43 11.95 -1.96
CA LEU A 124 10.24 12.66 -1.47
C LEU A 124 10.55 13.51 -0.22
N PHE A 125 11.35 13.00 0.72
CA PHE A 125 11.84 13.79 1.86
C PHE A 125 12.66 14.98 1.40
N THR A 126 13.49 14.81 0.36
CA THR A 126 14.25 15.92 -0.25
C THR A 126 13.31 16.96 -0.87
N SER A 127 12.33 16.50 -1.66
CA SER A 127 11.38 17.38 -2.37
C SER A 127 10.41 18.12 -1.44
N TRP A 128 10.07 17.54 -0.29
CA TRP A 128 9.14 18.10 0.71
C TRP A 128 9.85 18.64 1.96
N HIS A 129 11.18 18.72 1.94
CA HIS A 129 12.02 19.23 3.03
C HIS A 129 11.78 18.55 4.40
N ILE A 130 11.48 17.25 4.38
CA ILE A 130 11.32 16.44 5.61
C ILE A 130 12.71 16.06 6.12
N ILE A 131 13.12 16.72 7.22
CA ILE A 131 14.41 16.47 7.88
C ILE A 131 14.29 15.40 8.98
N ASP A 132 13.23 15.48 9.79
CA ASP A 132 12.95 14.55 10.89
C ASP A 132 11.56 13.89 10.71
N PRO A 133 11.49 12.62 10.26
CA PRO A 133 10.23 11.91 10.12
C PRO A 133 9.59 11.53 11.47
N ALA A 134 10.33 11.56 12.59
CA ALA A 134 9.77 11.31 13.91
C ALA A 134 9.03 12.54 14.47
N GLY A 135 9.36 13.74 13.98
CA GLY A 135 8.65 14.99 14.30
C GLY A 135 7.28 15.15 13.61
N ILE A 136 6.91 14.25 12.70
CA ILE A 136 5.64 14.29 11.97
C ILE A 136 4.54 13.54 12.74
N ALA A 137 3.48 14.25 13.10
CA ALA A 137 2.28 13.66 13.70
C ALA A 137 1.47 12.90 12.63
N LEU A 138 1.46 11.57 12.72
CA LEU A 138 0.60 10.72 11.90
C LEU A 138 -0.84 10.73 12.41
N SER A 139 -1.80 10.53 11.50
CA SER A 139 -3.15 10.13 11.86
C SER A 139 -3.17 8.70 12.44
N GLU A 140 -4.12 8.43 13.33
CA GLU A 140 -4.36 7.12 13.94
C GLU A 140 -4.37 5.98 12.90
N ALA A 141 -5.06 6.18 11.76
CA ALA A 141 -5.15 5.18 10.70
C ALA A 141 -3.81 4.93 9.96
N CYS A 142 -2.95 5.93 9.84
CA CYS A 142 -1.61 5.78 9.24
C CYS A 142 -0.66 5.08 10.22
N ASP A 143 -0.71 5.46 11.50
CA ASP A 143 0.09 4.86 12.56
C ASP A 143 -0.28 3.40 12.81
N GLU A 144 -1.58 3.07 12.93
CA GLU A 144 -2.09 1.69 13.03
C GLU A 144 -1.64 0.82 11.84
N TYR A 145 -1.62 1.37 10.62
CA TYR A 145 -1.25 0.61 9.43
C TYR A 145 0.26 0.35 9.37
N ALA A 146 1.09 1.36 9.69
CA ALA A 146 2.54 1.17 9.83
C ALA A 146 2.90 0.21 10.98
N ALA A 147 2.19 0.29 12.11
CA ALA A 147 2.39 -0.60 13.25
C ALA A 147 2.05 -2.06 12.92
N LEU A 148 1.02 -2.31 12.11
CA LEU A 148 0.71 -3.65 11.62
C LEU A 148 1.77 -4.20 10.66
N ASP A 149 2.23 -3.41 9.69
CA ASP A 149 3.28 -3.84 8.77
C ASP A 149 4.54 -4.24 9.57
N LYS A 150 4.86 -3.50 10.62
CA LYS A 150 5.91 -3.84 11.59
C LYS A 150 5.60 -5.12 12.39
N GLU A 151 4.41 -5.26 12.98
CA GLU A 151 4.02 -6.45 13.76
C GLU A 151 4.13 -7.73 12.91
N VAL A 152 3.67 -7.70 11.66
CA VAL A 152 3.79 -8.82 10.71
C VAL A 152 5.26 -9.07 10.33
N ALA A 153 6.03 -8.01 10.07
CA ALA A 153 7.46 -8.10 9.78
C ALA A 153 8.29 -8.66 10.94
N GLU A 154 7.89 -8.45 12.19
CA GLU A 154 8.56 -8.98 13.38
C GLU A 154 8.10 -10.42 13.68
N THR A 155 6.79 -10.67 13.75
CA THR A 155 6.23 -11.90 14.36
C THR A 155 5.95 -13.05 13.38
N MET A 156 5.67 -12.77 12.10
CA MET A 156 5.22 -13.77 11.12
C MET A 156 6.34 -14.15 10.14
N ILE A 157 6.30 -15.32 9.49
CA ILE A 157 7.28 -15.65 8.44
C ILE A 157 7.24 -14.62 7.31
N SER A 158 8.38 -14.33 6.67
CA SER A 158 8.50 -13.18 5.74
C SER A 158 7.58 -13.26 4.52
N LEU A 159 7.14 -14.47 4.14
CA LEU A 159 6.03 -14.63 3.19
C LEU A 159 4.81 -13.81 3.62
N TYR A 160 4.41 -13.82 4.90
CA TYR A 160 3.25 -13.07 5.43
C TYR A 160 3.45 -11.54 5.38
N PHE A 161 4.69 -11.06 5.40
CA PHE A 161 5.00 -9.63 5.27
C PHE A 161 5.06 -9.19 3.80
N ILE A 162 5.67 -9.96 2.89
CA ILE A 162 5.54 -9.69 1.43
C ILE A 162 4.07 -9.58 1.09
N VAL A 163 3.32 -10.56 1.61
CA VAL A 163 1.88 -10.65 1.70
C VAL A 163 1.27 -9.37 2.28
N SER A 164 1.76 -8.71 3.33
CA SER A 164 1.19 -7.46 3.91
C SER A 164 1.38 -6.17 3.09
N MET A 165 2.32 -6.14 2.14
CA MET A 165 2.63 -4.93 1.35
C MET A 165 1.67 -4.64 0.17
N ILE A 166 0.50 -5.24 0.14
CA ILE A 166 -0.20 -5.50 -1.12
C ILE A 166 -1.34 -4.54 -1.49
N PRO A 167 -2.17 -4.07 -0.55
CA PRO A 167 -3.15 -3.04 -0.82
C PRO A 167 -2.48 -1.82 -1.39
N CYS A 168 -1.43 -1.29 -0.77
CA CYS A 168 -0.73 -0.12 -1.29
C CYS A 168 -0.20 -0.39 -2.72
N ALA A 169 0.49 -1.51 -2.94
CA ALA A 169 1.07 -1.83 -4.25
C ALA A 169 0.05 -1.98 -5.40
N LYS A 170 -1.20 -2.41 -5.14
CA LYS A 170 -2.21 -2.61 -6.19
C LYS A 170 -3.37 -1.60 -6.18
N LEU A 171 -3.76 -1.10 -5.02
CA LEU A 171 -4.86 -0.14 -4.87
C LEU A 171 -4.50 1.18 -5.56
N TRP A 172 -3.28 1.69 -5.38
CA TRP A 172 -2.84 2.94 -6.00
C TRP A 172 -2.91 2.90 -7.54
N PRO A 173 -2.30 1.92 -8.25
CA PRO A 173 -2.47 1.79 -9.70
C PRO A 173 -3.92 1.59 -10.14
N TRP A 174 -4.70 0.82 -9.39
CA TRP A 174 -6.11 0.59 -9.73
C TRP A 174 -6.97 1.86 -9.60
N LEU A 175 -6.79 2.61 -8.50
CA LEU A 175 -7.44 3.91 -8.30
C LEU A 175 -7.06 4.89 -9.41
N GLY A 176 -5.76 4.97 -9.75
CA GLY A 176 -5.26 5.75 -10.89
C GLY A 176 -6.00 5.41 -12.19
N GLN A 177 -6.14 4.13 -12.50
CA GLN A 177 -6.92 3.66 -13.66
C GLN A 177 -8.42 4.03 -13.57
N GLN A 178 -9.03 3.99 -12.39
CA GLN A 178 -10.45 4.36 -12.24
C GLN A 178 -10.67 5.85 -12.48
N ILE A 179 -9.76 6.71 -12.00
CA ILE A 179 -9.91 8.16 -12.17
C ILE A 179 -9.48 8.63 -13.57
N SER A 180 -8.44 8.03 -14.17
CA SER A 180 -7.98 8.35 -15.54
C SER A 180 -8.96 7.91 -16.63
N SER A 181 -9.84 6.95 -16.34
CA SER A 181 -10.88 6.49 -17.27
C SER A 181 -12.08 7.44 -17.36
N ASN A 182 -12.06 8.57 -16.65
CA ASN A 182 -13.12 9.57 -16.66
C ASN A 182 -12.62 10.86 -17.36
N PRO A 183 -13.09 11.18 -18.58
CA PRO A 183 -12.46 12.18 -19.45
C PRO A 183 -12.66 13.65 -19.04
N SER A 184 -13.26 13.92 -17.88
CA SER A 184 -13.56 15.28 -17.41
C SER A 184 -12.36 16.04 -16.82
N VAL A 185 -11.29 15.36 -16.41
CA VAL A 185 -10.08 16.00 -15.88
C VAL A 185 -8.82 15.28 -16.39
N SER A 186 -8.19 15.87 -17.42
CA SER A 186 -6.80 15.55 -17.75
C SER A 186 -5.87 16.32 -16.82
N ILE A 187 -5.42 15.67 -15.76
CA ILE A 187 -4.51 16.23 -14.73
C ILE A 187 -3.10 16.56 -15.27
N PHE A 188 -2.84 16.32 -16.56
CA PHE A 188 -1.56 16.60 -17.23
C PHE A 188 -1.69 17.51 -18.46
N SER A 189 -2.87 18.10 -18.72
CA SER A 189 -3.04 19.11 -19.77
C SER A 189 -3.13 20.51 -19.16
N ASN A 190 -2.22 21.38 -19.60
CA ASN A 190 -2.11 22.81 -19.29
C ASN A 190 -1.49 23.11 -17.91
N THR A 191 -0.16 23.24 -17.86
CA THR A 191 0.52 24.55 -17.68
C THR A 191 2.05 24.36 -17.72
N TYR A 192 2.64 24.49 -18.91
CA TYR A 192 4.02 24.93 -19.14
C TYR A 192 4.06 25.58 -20.53
N ASP A 193 3.63 26.84 -20.57
CA ASP A 193 4.06 27.83 -21.57
C ASP A 193 5.22 28.64 -20.96
#